data_AF-A0A0A9GX38-F1
#
_entry.id   AF-A0A0A9GX38-F1
#
_cell.length_a   1.000
_cell.length_b   1.000
_cell.length_c   1.000
_cell.angle_alpha   90.00
_cell.angle_beta   90.00
_cell.angle_gamma   90.00
#
_symmetry.space_group_name_H-M   'P 1'
#
loop_
_entity.id
_entity.type
_entity.pdbx_description
1 polymer ?
#
loop_
_entity_poly.entity_id
_entity_poly.type
_entity_poly.pdbx_seq_one_letter_code
_entity_poly.pdbx_strand_id
1 'polypeptide(L)'
;MVKTTDTIELEGLDDSSFWELFIACVFDDGVSESEKVLLEIGKEIVKKLKGSPLAAKTVGRLLRNHLDAGHWKRVLHSKEWELQTGDHDIMPTLKLSYDYLPFHLQQCFSYCSLFPEDYKFDRKELIHWWIGLDILHSDGQNKSIEDIGPSYLKLVDHGFFKEDEIYGSPCYIIHDLLHDLGLKVSSRECLSIDHANVGTVEIWPSIRHLSIIIDGVDNSDEVTAINFTSELRIILKKKIED
;
A
#
# COMPACT_ATOMS: atom_id res chain seq x y z
N MET A 1 37.87 2.06 2.67
CA MET A 1 37.05 3.17 2.15
C MET A 1 36.31 2.68 0.93
N VAL A 2 35.03 2.31 1.06
CA VAL A 2 34.15 2.10 -0.08
C VAL A 2 33.79 3.49 -0.57
N LYS A 3 34.30 3.89 -1.75
CA LYS A 3 33.85 5.12 -2.41
C LYS A 3 32.47 4.81 -2.98
N THR A 4 31.45 5.49 -2.47
CA THR A 4 30.15 5.56 -3.13
C THR A 4 30.33 6.18 -4.51
N THR A 5 29.91 5.47 -5.55
CA THR A 5 29.83 5.95 -6.93
C THR A 5 28.83 7.10 -7.05
N ASP A 6 28.99 7.92 -8.10
CA ASP A 6 28.09 9.03 -8.41
C ASP A 6 26.62 8.55 -8.46
N THR A 7 25.73 9.29 -7.79
CA THR A 7 24.29 9.00 -7.76
C THR A 7 23.71 9.09 -9.16
N ILE A 8 23.01 8.05 -9.62
CA ILE A 8 22.25 8.07 -10.88
C ILE A 8 20.79 8.30 -10.50
N GLU A 9 20.26 9.47 -10.87
CA GLU A 9 18.83 9.75 -10.74
C GLU A 9 18.08 8.98 -11.83
N LEU A 10 17.14 8.11 -11.42
CA LEU A 10 16.27 7.40 -12.33
C LEU A 10 15.08 8.31 -12.68
N GLU A 11 15.01 8.71 -13.95
CA GLU A 11 13.85 9.41 -14.48
C GLU A 11 12.66 8.45 -14.69
N GLY A 12 11.47 9.01 -14.90
CA GLY A 12 10.30 8.24 -15.30
C GLY A 12 10.49 7.54 -16.65
N LEU A 13 9.63 6.57 -16.94
CA LEU A 13 9.61 5.95 -18.27
C LEU A 13 9.28 6.99 -19.35
N ASP A 14 9.85 6.82 -20.54
CA ASP A 14 9.50 7.66 -21.69
C ASP A 14 8.02 7.50 -22.05
N ASP A 15 7.43 8.53 -22.66
CA ASP A 15 5.99 8.59 -22.95
C ASP A 15 5.46 7.37 -23.71
N SER A 16 6.24 6.79 -24.62
CA SER A 16 5.82 5.63 -25.42
C SER A 16 5.78 4.37 -24.56
N SER A 17 6.90 4.05 -23.90
CA SER A 17 7.00 2.89 -23.01
C SER A 17 6.02 2.99 -21.84
N PHE A 18 5.81 4.20 -21.32
CA PHE A 18 4.88 4.44 -20.23
C PHE A 18 3.42 4.26 -20.64
N TRP A 19 3.06 4.72 -21.85
CA TRP A 19 1.74 4.45 -22.43
C TRP A 19 1.49 2.95 -22.60
N GLU A 20 2.47 2.21 -23.14
CA GLU A 20 2.38 0.75 -23.29
C GLU A 20 2.20 0.05 -21.94
N LEU A 21 2.98 0.44 -20.92
CA LEU A 21 2.83 -0.07 -19.56
C LEU A 21 1.42 0.19 -19.01
N PHE A 22 0.92 1.42 -19.17
CA PHE A 22 -0.41 1.79 -18.69
C PHE A 22 -1.50 0.95 -19.36
N ILE A 23 -1.44 0.78 -20.68
CA ILE A 23 -2.38 -0.07 -21.42
C ILE A 23 -2.31 -1.52 -20.94
N ALA A 24 -1.12 -2.07 -20.73
CA ALA A 24 -0.95 -3.41 -20.18
C ALA A 24 -1.50 -3.56 -18.75
N CYS A 25 -1.51 -2.50 -17.96
CA CYS A 25 -2.09 -2.51 -16.61
C CYS A 25 -3.64 -2.46 -16.63
N VAL A 26 -4.23 -1.98 -17.72
CA VAL A 26 -5.69 -1.84 -17.87
C VAL A 26 -6.30 -3.03 -18.63
N PHE A 27 -5.68 -3.44 -19.74
CA PHE A 27 -6.23 -4.39 -20.71
C PHE A 27 -5.34 -5.63 -20.80
N ASP A 28 -5.76 -6.74 -20.19
CA ASP A 28 -5.01 -8.01 -20.22
C ASP A 28 -4.93 -8.63 -21.63
N ASP A 29 -6.02 -8.55 -22.40
CA ASP A 29 -6.16 -9.19 -23.72
C ASP A 29 -6.09 -8.19 -24.89
N GLY A 30 -5.52 -7.01 -24.65
CA GLY A 30 -5.43 -5.92 -25.62
C GLY A 30 -6.74 -5.12 -25.75
N VAL A 31 -6.76 -4.18 -26.71
CA VAL A 31 -7.82 -3.17 -26.85
C VAL A 31 -8.77 -3.51 -28.01
N SER A 32 -10.06 -3.59 -27.71
CA SER A 32 -11.14 -3.77 -28.68
C SER A 32 -11.60 -2.45 -29.32
N GLU A 33 -12.32 -2.54 -30.44
CA GLU A 33 -12.84 -1.34 -31.11
C GLU A 33 -13.81 -0.51 -30.25
N SER A 34 -14.56 -1.15 -29.35
CA SER A 34 -15.49 -0.47 -28.43
C SER A 34 -14.78 0.38 -27.37
N GLU A 35 -13.47 0.20 -27.20
CA GLU A 35 -12.69 0.84 -26.14
C GLU A 35 -11.89 2.05 -26.64
N LYS A 36 -12.02 2.43 -27.92
CA LYS A 36 -11.34 3.62 -28.50
C LYS A 36 -11.64 4.90 -27.72
N VAL A 37 -12.86 5.06 -27.20
CA VAL A 37 -13.23 6.22 -26.37
C VAL A 37 -12.47 6.21 -25.03
N LEU A 38 -12.22 5.04 -24.46
CA LEU A 38 -11.46 4.90 -23.22
C LEU A 38 -10.00 5.30 -23.43
N LEU A 39 -9.40 4.97 -24.58
CA LEU A 39 -8.01 5.35 -24.89
C LEU A 39 -7.78 6.86 -24.83
N GLU A 40 -8.71 7.67 -25.34
CA GLU A 40 -8.56 9.13 -25.29
C GLU A 40 -8.61 9.66 -23.85
N ILE A 41 -9.49 9.11 -23.00
CA ILE A 41 -9.51 9.46 -21.57
C ILE A 41 -8.23 8.96 -20.88
N GLY A 42 -7.77 7.75 -21.23
CA GLY A 42 -6.55 7.13 -20.73
C GLY A 42 -5.32 7.99 -20.97
N LYS A 43 -5.18 8.60 -22.16
CA LYS A 43 -4.06 9.50 -22.48
C LYS A 43 -4.02 10.71 -21.55
N GLU A 44 -5.18 11.27 -21.20
CA GLU A 44 -5.25 12.37 -20.24
C GLU A 44 -4.93 11.93 -18.81
N ILE A 45 -5.31 10.71 -18.43
CA ILE A 45 -4.93 10.12 -17.14
C ILE A 45 -3.42 9.91 -17.08
N VAL A 46 -2.81 9.33 -18.12
CA VAL A 46 -1.36 9.03 -18.18
C VAL A 46 -0.50 10.28 -17.96
N LYS A 47 -0.91 11.43 -18.51
CA LYS A 47 -0.24 12.71 -18.25
C LYS A 47 -0.19 13.08 -16.76
N LYS A 48 -1.20 12.68 -15.97
CA LYS A 48 -1.26 12.91 -14.52
C LYS A 48 -0.45 11.91 -13.69
N LEU A 49 -0.01 10.81 -14.29
CA LEU A 49 0.77 9.76 -13.62
C LEU A 49 2.29 10.01 -13.68
N LYS A 50 2.72 11.00 -14.47
CA LYS A 50 4.09 11.54 -14.49
C LYS A 50 5.18 10.47 -14.64
N GLY A 51 4.95 9.47 -15.49
CA GLY A 51 5.93 8.43 -15.80
C GLY A 51 6.18 7.40 -14.69
N SER A 52 5.42 7.42 -13.59
CA SER A 52 5.60 6.50 -12.46
C SER A 52 4.99 5.11 -12.75
N PRO A 53 5.80 4.03 -12.80
CA PRO A 53 5.29 2.67 -13.07
C PRO A 53 4.29 2.18 -12.01
N LEU A 54 4.52 2.51 -10.74
CA LEU A 54 3.62 2.14 -9.64
C LEU A 54 2.27 2.89 -9.74
N ALA A 55 2.29 4.16 -10.15
CA ALA A 55 1.07 4.92 -10.42
C ALA A 55 0.29 4.33 -11.60
N ALA A 56 0.97 3.99 -12.70
CA ALA A 56 0.35 3.30 -13.84
C ALA A 56 -0.27 1.96 -13.44
N LYS A 57 0.42 1.17 -12.61
CA LYS A 57 -0.10 -0.11 -12.13
C LYS A 57 -1.35 0.04 -11.27
N THR A 58 -1.33 0.94 -10.28
CA THR A 58 -2.45 1.13 -9.34
C THR A 58 -3.66 1.76 -10.02
N VAL A 59 -3.47 2.82 -10.80
CA VAL A 59 -4.56 3.48 -11.54
C VAL A 59 -5.04 2.64 -12.71
N GLY A 60 -4.15 1.93 -13.40
CA GLY A 60 -4.54 1.01 -14.48
C GLY A 60 -5.44 -0.11 -13.96
N ARG A 61 -5.06 -0.74 -12.84
CA ARG A 61 -5.86 -1.78 -12.17
C ARG A 61 -7.17 -1.26 -11.60
N LEU A 62 -7.19 -0.04 -11.08
CA LEU A 62 -8.41 0.67 -10.72
C LEU A 62 -9.38 0.75 -11.90
N LEU A 63 -8.92 1.28 -13.04
CA LEU A 63 -9.75 1.50 -14.23
C LEU A 63 -10.22 0.19 -14.88
N ARG A 64 -9.38 -0.86 -14.81
CA ARG A 64 -9.70 -2.21 -15.29
C ARG A 64 -10.97 -2.78 -14.64
N ASN A 65 -11.23 -2.46 -13.38
CA ASN A 65 -12.41 -2.98 -12.68
C ASN A 65 -13.73 -2.52 -13.34
N HIS A 66 -13.71 -1.37 -14.01
CA HIS A 66 -14.86 -0.80 -14.70
C HIS A 66 -14.43 -0.10 -16.01
N LEU A 67 -14.50 -0.84 -17.11
CA LEU A 67 -14.27 -0.34 -18.48
C LEU A 67 -15.46 0.50 -18.99
N ASP A 68 -15.79 1.56 -18.24
CA ASP A 68 -16.86 2.51 -18.49
C ASP A 68 -16.30 3.94 -18.60
N ALA A 69 -16.68 4.66 -19.65
CA ALA A 69 -16.22 6.03 -19.88
C ALA A 69 -16.65 6.99 -18.77
N GLY A 70 -17.80 6.74 -18.13
CA GLY A 70 -18.25 7.51 -16.98
C GLY A 70 -17.33 7.33 -15.77
N HIS A 71 -16.95 6.10 -15.46
CA HIS A 71 -15.97 5.77 -14.42
C HIS A 71 -14.62 6.41 -14.69
N TRP A 72 -14.07 6.28 -15.90
CA TRP A 72 -12.77 6.84 -16.25
C TRP A 72 -12.75 8.37 -16.15
N LYS A 73 -13.84 9.05 -16.54
CA LYS A 73 -13.98 10.50 -16.35
C LYS A 73 -14.02 10.90 -14.88
N ARG A 74 -14.70 10.13 -14.01
CA ARG A 74 -14.68 10.39 -12.56
C ARG A 74 -13.27 10.29 -11.99
N VAL A 75 -12.53 9.26 -12.40
CA VAL A 75 -11.11 9.12 -12.02
C VAL A 75 -10.30 10.29 -12.56
N LEU A 76 -10.42 10.65 -13.84
CA LEU A 76 -9.69 11.76 -14.46
C LEU A 76 -9.93 13.12 -13.76
N HIS A 77 -11.13 13.35 -13.25
CA HIS A 77 -11.54 14.60 -12.59
C HIS A 77 -11.51 14.54 -11.06
N SER A 78 -10.84 13.53 -10.48
CA SER A 78 -10.74 13.41 -9.03
C SER A 78 -9.91 14.53 -8.41
N LYS A 79 -10.26 14.93 -7.18
CA LYS A 79 -9.60 16.06 -6.49
C LYS A 79 -8.19 15.72 -6.04
N GLU A 80 -7.87 14.44 -5.88
CA GLU A 80 -6.56 13.96 -5.47
C GLU A 80 -5.47 14.41 -6.45
N TRP A 81 -5.79 14.60 -7.73
CA TRP A 81 -4.85 15.15 -8.71
C TRP A 81 -4.40 16.58 -8.38
N GLU A 82 -5.23 17.37 -7.70
CA GLU A 82 -4.92 18.74 -7.30
C GLU A 82 -3.98 18.79 -6.09
N LEU A 83 -3.83 17.67 -5.37
CA LEU A 83 -2.93 17.55 -4.22
C LEU A 83 -1.49 17.18 -4.63
N GLN A 84 -1.22 16.91 -5.91
CA GLN A 84 0.13 16.63 -6.40
C GLN A 84 0.97 17.90 -6.35
N THR A 85 2.02 17.91 -5.53
CA THR A 85 2.85 19.09 -5.27
C THR A 85 4.17 19.14 -6.06
N GLY A 86 4.53 18.06 -6.75
CA GLY A 86 5.74 17.97 -7.57
C GLY A 86 5.70 16.80 -8.57
N ASP A 87 6.73 16.66 -9.39
CA ASP A 87 6.77 15.64 -10.44
C ASP A 87 7.03 14.22 -9.93
N HIS A 88 7.61 14.13 -8.73
CA HIS A 88 7.84 12.86 -8.03
C HIS A 88 6.82 12.59 -6.92
N ASP A 89 5.80 13.45 -6.77
CA ASP A 89 4.77 13.30 -5.74
C ASP A 89 3.69 12.30 -6.17
N ILE A 90 3.95 11.03 -5.88
CA ILE A 90 3.06 9.91 -6.23
C ILE A 90 1.95 9.68 -5.20
N MET A 91 2.08 10.20 -3.97
CA MET A 91 1.17 9.88 -2.87
C MET A 91 -0.29 10.17 -3.16
N PRO A 92 -0.66 11.33 -3.76
CA PRO A 92 -2.06 11.58 -4.11
C PRO A 92 -2.63 10.58 -5.11
N THR A 93 -1.81 10.07 -6.04
CA THR A 93 -2.22 9.06 -7.01
C THR A 93 -2.48 7.70 -6.36
N LEU A 94 -1.61 7.31 -5.42
CA LEU A 94 -1.81 6.06 -4.67
C LEU A 94 -3.03 6.18 -3.75
N LYS A 95 -3.21 7.34 -3.10
CA LYS A 95 -4.38 7.65 -2.27
C LYS A 95 -5.68 7.61 -3.08
N LEU A 96 -5.68 8.15 -4.30
CA LEU A 96 -6.81 8.05 -5.22
C LEU A 96 -7.17 6.59 -5.49
N SER A 97 -6.19 5.76 -5.82
CA SER A 97 -6.43 4.33 -6.07
C SER A 97 -6.99 3.63 -4.83
N TYR A 98 -6.52 4.01 -3.64
CA TYR A 98 -6.98 3.48 -2.36
C TYR A 98 -8.43 3.88 -2.07
N ASP A 99 -8.81 5.13 -2.33
CA ASP A 99 -10.16 5.63 -2.05
C ASP A 99 -11.26 4.95 -2.86
N TYR A 100 -10.89 4.38 -4.00
CA TYR A 100 -11.79 3.59 -4.84
C TYR A 100 -11.77 2.09 -4.54
N LEU A 101 -10.91 1.61 -3.63
CA LEU A 101 -11.02 0.24 -3.15
C LEU A 101 -12.34 0.04 -2.40
N PRO A 102 -12.96 -1.15 -2.49
CA PRO A 102 -14.00 -1.54 -1.55
C PRO A 102 -13.53 -1.36 -0.10
N PHE A 103 -14.40 -0.84 0.77
CA PHE A 103 -14.06 -0.51 2.16
C PHE A 103 -13.38 -1.64 2.93
N HIS A 104 -13.83 -2.89 2.74
CA HIS A 104 -13.23 -4.05 3.40
C HIS A 104 -11.80 -4.32 2.92
N LEU A 105 -11.46 -4.04 1.65
CA LEU A 105 -10.08 -4.14 1.14
C LEU A 105 -9.22 -2.98 1.63
N GLN A 106 -9.79 -1.78 1.79
CA GLN A 106 -9.09 -0.64 2.39
C GLN A 106 -8.58 -0.98 3.79
N GLN A 107 -9.46 -1.52 4.64
CA GLN A 107 -9.10 -1.94 6.01
C GLN A 107 -8.02 -3.02 6.01
N CYS A 108 -8.17 -4.07 5.20
CA CYS A 108 -7.19 -5.15 5.12
C CYS A 108 -5.82 -4.65 4.68
N PHE A 109 -5.76 -3.76 3.68
CA PHE A 109 -4.51 -3.14 3.25
C PHE A 109 -3.90 -2.26 4.33
N SER A 110 -4.68 -1.35 4.92
CA SER A 110 -4.17 -0.35 5.85
C SER A 110 -3.60 -0.97 7.13
N TYR A 111 -4.17 -2.07 7.62
CA TYR A 111 -3.64 -2.74 8.80
C TYR A 111 -2.40 -3.61 8.51
N CYS A 112 -2.13 -3.94 7.25
CA CYS A 112 -0.88 -4.63 6.90
C CYS A 112 0.36 -3.72 7.06
N SER A 113 0.22 -2.39 7.07
CA SER A 113 1.35 -1.49 7.31
C SER A 113 1.85 -1.47 8.76
N LEU A 114 1.21 -2.23 9.66
CA LEU A 114 1.74 -2.50 11.00
C LEU A 114 2.95 -3.43 10.95
N PHE A 115 3.08 -4.24 9.90
CA PHE A 115 4.30 -5.02 9.67
C PHE A 115 5.38 -4.12 9.07
N PRO A 116 6.67 -4.47 9.22
CA PRO A 116 7.76 -3.71 8.61
C PRO A 116 7.63 -3.59 7.09
N GLU A 117 8.33 -2.61 6.52
CA GLU A 117 8.52 -2.51 5.06
C GLU A 117 9.12 -3.81 4.51
N ASP A 118 8.79 -4.13 3.25
CA ASP A 118 9.22 -5.35 2.55
C ASP A 118 8.86 -6.68 3.23
N TYR A 119 7.99 -6.67 4.26
CA TYR A 119 7.51 -7.89 4.90
C TYR A 119 6.84 -8.81 3.88
N LYS A 120 7.24 -10.09 3.92
CA LYS A 120 6.74 -11.12 3.01
C LYS A 120 5.70 -11.96 3.73
N PHE A 121 4.45 -11.59 3.54
CA PHE A 121 3.33 -12.29 4.15
C PHE A 121 3.17 -13.67 3.52
N ASP A 122 3.14 -14.71 4.36
CA ASP A 122 2.59 -15.98 3.91
C ASP A 122 1.06 -15.85 3.77
N ARG A 123 0.45 -16.62 2.85
CA ARG A 123 -1.00 -16.56 2.59
C ARG A 123 -1.85 -16.83 3.83
N LYS A 124 -1.48 -17.82 4.64
CA LYS A 124 -2.25 -18.24 5.82
C LYS A 124 -2.08 -17.24 6.95
N GLU A 125 -0.87 -16.78 7.22
CA GLU A 125 -0.53 -15.72 8.15
C GLU A 125 -1.37 -14.48 7.89
N LEU A 126 -1.37 -14.00 6.64
CA LEU A 126 -2.13 -12.82 6.25
C LEU A 126 -3.65 -12.98 6.48
N ILE A 127 -4.20 -14.13 6.13
CA ILE A 127 -5.62 -14.42 6.36
C ILE A 127 -5.91 -14.48 7.87
N HIS A 128 -5.11 -15.20 8.65
CA HIS A 128 -5.29 -15.27 10.10
C HIS A 128 -5.11 -13.91 10.78
N TRP A 129 -4.24 -13.06 10.25
CA TRP A 129 -4.08 -11.67 10.71
C TRP A 129 -5.38 -10.90 10.54
N TRP A 130 -5.99 -10.95 9.35
CA TRP A 130 -7.29 -10.31 9.12
C TRP A 130 -8.43 -10.92 9.94
N ILE A 131 -8.39 -12.23 10.23
CA ILE A 131 -9.33 -12.88 11.16
C ILE A 131 -9.15 -12.30 12.57
N GLY A 132 -7.90 -12.19 13.05
CA GLY A 132 -7.60 -11.69 14.39
C GLY A 132 -7.98 -10.22 14.60
N LEU A 133 -8.01 -9.43 13.53
CA LEU A 133 -8.50 -8.05 13.53
C LEU A 133 -10.03 -7.93 13.42
N ASP A 134 -10.74 -9.05 13.19
CA ASP A 134 -12.20 -9.08 13.00
C ASP A 134 -12.70 -8.20 11.84
N ILE A 135 -11.94 -8.16 10.73
CA ILE A 135 -12.25 -7.32 9.55
C ILE A 135 -12.73 -8.13 8.32
N LEU A 136 -12.72 -9.46 8.43
CA LEU A 136 -13.27 -10.33 7.40
C LEU A 136 -14.77 -10.50 7.62
N HIS A 137 -15.56 -10.03 6.66
CA HIS A 137 -17.02 -10.03 6.75
C HIS A 137 -17.59 -11.16 5.90
N SER A 138 -18.44 -12.00 6.51
CA SER A 138 -19.24 -12.98 5.78
C SER A 138 -20.36 -12.28 5.00
N ASP A 139 -20.55 -12.69 3.75
CA ASP A 139 -21.65 -12.26 2.89
C ASP A 139 -22.96 -13.02 3.17
N GLY A 140 -23.04 -13.73 4.30
CA GLY A 140 -24.21 -14.53 4.70
C GLY A 140 -24.28 -15.88 4.00
N GLN A 141 -23.27 -16.28 3.23
CA GLN A 141 -23.15 -17.66 2.74
C GLN A 141 -22.64 -18.58 3.87
N ASN A 142 -22.99 -19.87 3.83
CA ASN A 142 -22.47 -20.91 4.73
C ASN A 142 -20.97 -21.19 4.44
N LYS A 143 -20.13 -20.17 4.54
CA LYS A 143 -18.68 -20.22 4.35
C LYS A 143 -18.00 -19.87 5.66
N SER A 144 -16.91 -20.57 5.95
CA SER A 144 -16.04 -20.19 7.07
C SER A 144 -15.31 -18.89 6.74
N ILE A 145 -14.77 -18.21 7.75
CA ILE A 145 -14.01 -16.97 7.53
C ILE A 145 -12.71 -17.28 6.78
N GLU A 146 -12.15 -18.46 6.99
CA GLU A 146 -11.01 -19.02 6.27
C GLU A 146 -11.31 -19.23 4.78
N ASP A 147 -12.55 -19.57 4.41
CA ASP A 147 -12.99 -19.68 3.01
C ASP A 147 -13.17 -18.30 2.36
N ILE A 148 -13.44 -17.26 3.16
CA ILE A 148 -13.65 -15.88 2.71
C ILE A 148 -12.32 -15.13 2.57
N GLY A 149 -11.36 -15.35 3.47
CA GLY A 149 -10.06 -14.67 3.46
C GLY A 149 -9.37 -14.60 2.08
N PRO A 150 -9.37 -15.66 1.26
CA PRO A 150 -8.82 -15.62 -0.09
C PRO A 150 -9.42 -14.55 -1.01
N SER A 151 -10.69 -14.14 -0.83
CA SER A 151 -11.28 -13.09 -1.66
C SER A 151 -10.69 -11.70 -1.38
N TYR A 152 -10.02 -11.53 -0.25
CA TYR A 152 -9.34 -10.29 0.11
C TYR A 152 -7.94 -10.16 -0.50
N LEU A 153 -7.38 -11.28 -0.99
CA LEU A 153 -6.14 -11.27 -1.79
C LEU A 153 -6.31 -10.58 -3.14
N LYS A 154 -7.54 -10.19 -3.52
CA LYS A 154 -7.83 -9.26 -4.63
C LYS A 154 -7.10 -7.92 -4.51
N LEU A 155 -6.51 -7.60 -3.35
CA LEU A 155 -5.52 -6.52 -3.24
C LEU A 155 -4.38 -6.65 -4.26
N VAL A 156 -4.04 -7.87 -4.69
CA VAL A 156 -3.17 -8.11 -5.84
C VAL A 156 -3.82 -7.54 -7.10
N ASP A 157 -5.05 -7.92 -7.44
CA ASP A 157 -5.76 -7.43 -8.63
C ASP A 157 -5.90 -5.90 -8.67
N HIS A 158 -5.94 -5.24 -7.52
CA HIS A 158 -5.95 -3.77 -7.40
C HIS A 158 -4.57 -3.11 -7.44
N GLY A 159 -3.49 -3.89 -7.44
CA GLY A 159 -2.12 -3.40 -7.56
C GLY A 159 -1.46 -3.00 -6.25
N PHE A 160 -2.15 -3.22 -5.13
CA PHE A 160 -1.66 -2.90 -3.79
C PHE A 160 -0.68 -3.96 -3.28
N PHE A 161 -0.90 -5.22 -3.65
CA PHE A 161 -0.01 -6.33 -3.30
C PHE A 161 0.75 -6.81 -4.54
N LYS A 162 2.00 -7.21 -4.32
CA LYS A 162 2.77 -8.02 -5.26
C LYS A 162 2.74 -9.45 -4.77
N GLU A 163 2.28 -10.36 -5.62
CA GLU A 163 2.47 -11.79 -5.41
C GLU A 163 3.88 -12.19 -5.84
N ASP A 164 4.55 -12.95 -4.99
CA ASP A 164 5.90 -13.47 -5.19
C ASP A 164 5.94 -14.93 -4.69
N GLU A 165 7.09 -15.61 -4.79
CA GLU A 165 7.22 -17.01 -4.38
C GLU A 165 8.43 -17.21 -3.48
N ILE A 166 8.22 -17.92 -2.36
CA ILE A 166 9.29 -18.35 -1.45
C ILE A 166 9.20 -19.87 -1.31
N TYR A 167 10.26 -20.57 -1.72
CA TYR A 167 10.36 -22.04 -1.63
C TYR A 167 9.15 -22.79 -2.22
N GLY A 168 8.59 -22.33 -3.36
CA GLY A 168 7.42 -22.96 -3.98
C GLY A 168 6.08 -22.59 -3.35
N SER A 169 6.05 -21.65 -2.40
CA SER A 169 4.83 -21.17 -1.76
C SER A 169 4.57 -19.69 -2.08
N PRO A 170 3.33 -19.30 -2.41
CA PRO A 170 3.01 -17.91 -2.71
C PRO A 170 3.17 -17.04 -1.46
N CYS A 171 3.75 -15.85 -1.63
CA CYS A 171 3.81 -14.82 -0.61
C CYS A 171 3.37 -13.47 -1.20
N TYR A 172 3.04 -12.54 -0.31
CA TYR A 172 2.53 -11.22 -0.69
C TYR A 172 3.39 -10.13 -0.07
N ILE A 173 3.72 -9.12 -0.87
CA ILE A 173 4.61 -8.01 -0.49
C ILE A 173 3.91 -6.69 -0.81
N ILE A 174 4.03 -5.71 0.10
CA ILE A 174 3.58 -4.34 -0.10
C ILE A 174 4.79 -3.51 -0.51
N HIS A 175 4.66 -2.74 -1.59
CA HIS A 175 5.70 -1.81 -2.04
C HIS A 175 5.90 -0.70 -0.99
N ASP A 176 7.13 -0.24 -0.73
CA ASP A 176 7.47 0.81 0.26
C ASP A 176 6.51 2.04 0.22
N LEU A 177 6.26 2.63 -0.95
CA LEU A 177 5.35 3.76 -1.13
C LEU A 177 3.88 3.42 -0.83
N LEU A 178 3.47 2.17 -1.04
CA LEU A 178 2.15 1.70 -0.62
C LEU A 178 2.12 1.44 0.88
N HIS A 179 3.21 0.96 1.47
CA HIS A 179 3.35 0.83 2.92
C HIS A 179 3.23 2.20 3.60
N ASP A 180 3.94 3.22 3.09
CA ASP A 180 3.83 4.62 3.49
C ASP A 180 2.38 5.14 3.42
N LEU A 181 1.68 4.81 2.33
CA LEU A 181 0.27 5.14 2.19
C LEU A 181 -0.55 4.47 3.29
N GLY A 182 -0.32 3.17 3.54
CA GLY A 182 -0.96 2.39 4.60
C GLY A 182 -0.80 3.03 5.98
N LEU A 183 0.43 3.45 6.31
CA LEU A 183 0.72 4.18 7.55
C LEU A 183 -0.05 5.50 7.62
N LYS A 184 -0.07 6.28 6.54
CA LYS A 184 -0.79 7.56 6.49
C LYS A 184 -2.29 7.39 6.70
N VAL A 185 -2.92 6.45 6.00
CA VAL A 185 -4.38 6.25 6.07
C VAL A 185 -4.83 5.58 7.37
N SER A 186 -3.97 4.79 8.02
CA SER A 186 -4.26 4.13 9.30
C SER A 186 -3.82 4.93 10.54
N SER A 187 -3.06 6.02 10.38
CA SER A 187 -2.43 6.81 11.46
C SER A 187 -3.33 7.25 12.62
N ARG A 188 -4.65 7.28 12.44
CA ARG A 188 -5.59 7.61 13.53
C ARG A 188 -5.84 6.44 14.49
N GLU A 189 -5.68 5.22 14.02
CA GLU A 189 -5.99 3.98 14.74
C GLU A 189 -4.78 3.05 14.92
N CYS A 190 -3.75 3.23 14.09
CA CYS A 190 -2.53 2.42 14.08
C CYS A 190 -1.31 3.26 14.42
N LEU A 191 -0.38 2.65 15.15
CA LEU A 191 0.92 3.24 15.42
C LEU A 191 2.02 2.18 15.35
N SER A 192 3.08 2.47 14.61
CA SER A 192 4.29 1.65 14.55
C SER A 192 5.43 2.38 15.27
N ILE A 193 6.07 1.70 16.23
CA ILE A 193 7.17 2.23 17.03
C ILE A 193 8.44 1.44 16.71
N ASP A 194 9.53 2.17 16.46
CA ASP A 194 10.85 1.61 16.22
C ASP A 194 11.93 2.41 16.98
N HIS A 195 13.18 2.00 16.84
CA HIS A 195 14.32 2.65 17.48
C HIS A 195 14.53 4.10 17.05
N ALA A 196 14.06 4.51 15.86
CA ALA A 196 14.22 5.85 15.33
C ALA A 196 13.17 6.83 15.89
N ASN A 197 11.97 6.34 16.21
CA ASN A 197 10.84 7.20 16.60
C ASN A 197 10.38 7.04 18.05
N VAL A 198 10.87 6.05 18.80
CA VAL A 198 10.40 5.76 20.16
C VAL A 198 10.41 7.00 21.07
N GLY A 199 11.42 7.86 21.02
CA GLY A 199 11.52 9.01 21.92
C GLY A 199 10.62 10.20 21.56
N THR A 200 9.99 10.19 20.39
CA THR A 200 9.26 11.36 19.85
C THR A 200 7.79 11.09 19.59
N VAL A 201 7.38 9.81 19.65
CA VAL A 201 6.01 9.39 19.32
C VAL A 201 5.06 9.57 20.49
N GLU A 202 3.84 10.05 20.21
CA GLU A 202 2.76 10.20 21.19
C GLU A 202 1.65 9.17 20.89
N ILE A 203 1.22 8.41 21.91
CA ILE A 203 0.15 7.41 21.77
C ILE A 203 -1.20 8.05 22.06
N TRP A 204 -1.90 8.46 21.01
CA TRP A 204 -3.23 9.06 21.11
C TRP A 204 -4.29 8.09 21.65
N PRO A 205 -5.36 8.59 22.30
CA PRO A 205 -6.51 7.77 22.72
C PRO A 205 -7.20 6.99 21.60
N SER A 206 -7.12 7.48 20.36
CA SER A 206 -7.73 6.82 19.20
C SER A 206 -6.94 5.61 18.68
N ILE A 207 -5.68 5.43 19.10
CA ILE A 207 -4.85 4.30 18.69
C ILE A 207 -5.41 3.00 19.29
N ARG A 208 -5.69 2.03 18.42
CA ARG A 208 -6.22 0.69 18.73
C ARG A 208 -5.20 -0.41 18.50
N HIS A 209 -4.31 -0.22 17.52
CA HIS A 209 -3.32 -1.22 17.14
C HIS A 209 -1.92 -0.62 17.22
N LEU A 210 -1.03 -1.33 17.92
CA LEU A 210 0.36 -0.94 18.10
C LEU A 210 1.26 -2.02 17.53
N SER A 211 2.24 -1.61 16.71
CA SER A 211 3.36 -2.45 16.30
C SER A 211 4.64 -1.94 16.93
N ILE A 212 5.48 -2.85 17.43
CA ILE A 212 6.80 -2.54 17.98
C ILE A 212 7.81 -3.32 17.17
N ILE A 213 8.59 -2.61 16.37
CA ILE A 213 9.58 -3.19 15.46
C ILE A 213 10.91 -3.26 16.20
N ILE A 214 11.39 -4.50 16.39
CA ILE A 214 12.64 -4.80 17.11
C ILE A 214 13.76 -5.16 16.12
N ASP A 215 13.42 -5.50 14.89
CA ASP A 215 14.37 -5.82 13.83
C ASP A 215 15.18 -4.57 13.46
N GLY A 216 16.46 -4.58 13.85
CA GLY A 216 17.35 -3.42 13.89
C GLY A 216 18.21 -3.40 15.15
N VAL A 217 17.79 -4.11 16.21
CA VAL A 217 18.56 -4.24 17.45
C VAL A 217 19.73 -5.22 17.32
N ASP A 218 19.64 -6.22 16.43
CA ASP A 218 20.69 -7.25 16.25
C ASP A 218 22.00 -6.72 15.64
N ASN A 219 21.98 -5.52 15.04
CA ASN A 219 23.19 -4.80 14.59
C ASN A 219 23.47 -3.54 15.44
N SER A 220 22.74 -3.33 16.54
CA SER A 220 22.90 -2.18 17.42
C SER A 220 23.73 -2.55 18.64
N ASP A 221 24.65 -1.66 19.05
CA ASP A 221 25.37 -1.82 20.31
C ASP A 221 24.37 -1.95 21.49
N GLU A 222 24.69 -2.77 22.49
CA GLU A 222 23.84 -3.11 23.65
C GLU A 222 23.19 -1.88 24.32
N VAL A 223 23.84 -0.73 24.24
CA VAL A 223 23.35 0.58 24.70
C VAL A 223 22.09 1.04 23.96
N THR A 224 22.02 0.86 22.64
CA THR A 224 20.85 1.24 21.82
C THR A 224 19.64 0.39 22.16
N ALA A 225 19.83 -0.92 22.37
CA ALA A 225 18.79 -1.85 22.82
C ALA A 225 18.21 -1.46 24.20
N ILE A 226 19.09 -1.12 25.14
CA ILE A 226 18.72 -0.69 26.50
C ILE A 226 17.96 0.64 26.45
N ASN A 227 18.41 1.60 25.64
CA ASN A 227 17.74 2.89 25.48
C ASN A 227 16.34 2.71 24.88
N PHE A 228 16.21 1.95 23.79
CA PHE A 228 14.92 1.64 23.18
C PHE A 228 13.94 1.01 24.18
N THR A 229 14.40 -0.01 24.92
CA THR A 229 13.59 -0.68 25.94
C THR A 229 13.16 0.28 27.07
N SER A 230 14.04 1.20 27.45
CA SER A 230 13.76 2.18 28.50
C SER A 230 12.72 3.20 28.05
N GLU A 231 12.85 3.75 26.84
CA GLU A 231 11.88 4.70 26.26
C GLU A 231 10.51 4.05 26.03
N LEU A 232 10.48 2.82 25.49
CA LEU A 232 9.24 2.05 25.33
C LEU A 232 8.49 1.90 26.67
N ARG A 233 9.21 1.58 27.75
CA ARG A 233 8.60 1.44 29.09
C ARG A 233 8.00 2.75 29.58
N ILE A 234 8.62 3.88 29.29
CA ILE A 234 8.12 5.19 29.70
C ILE A 234 6.80 5.49 28.98
N ILE A 235 6.75 5.27 27.66
CA ILE A 235 5.56 5.56 26.85
C ILE A 235 4.40 4.64 27.23
N LEU A 236 4.65 3.33 27.37
CA LEU A 236 3.61 2.37 27.71
C LEU A 236 3.04 2.61 29.11
N LYS A 237 3.84 3.08 30.06
CA LYS A 237 3.35 3.45 31.41
C LYS A 237 2.41 4.65 31.38
N LYS A 238 2.76 5.71 30.64
CA LYS A 238 1.89 6.90 30.51
C LYS A 238 0.49 6.52 30.02
N LYS A 239 0.39 5.56 29.09
CA LYS A 239 -0.89 5.09 28.55
C LYS A 239 -1.77 4.32 29.54
N ILE A 240 -1.18 3.67 30.54
CA ILE A 240 -1.91 2.86 31.54
C ILE A 240 -2.48 3.76 32.66
N GLU A 241 -1.89 4.93 32.87
CA GLU A 241 -2.27 5.86 33.94
C GLU A 241 -3.40 6.85 33.55
N ASP A 242 -3.69 6.97 32.24
CA ASP A 242 -4.78 7.79 31.65
C ASP A 242 -6.04 6.96 31.34
#